data_AF-A0A1R3X6E4-F1
#
_entry.id   AF-A0A1R3X6E4-F1
#
_cell.length_a   1.000
_cell.length_b   1.000
_cell.length_c   1.000
_cell.angle_alpha   90.00
_cell.angle_beta   90.00
_cell.angle_gamma   90.00
#
_symmetry.space_group_name_H-M   'P 1'
#
loop_
_entity.id
_entity.type
_entity.pdbx_description
1 polymer ?
#
loop_
_entity_poly.entity_id
_entity_poly.type
_entity_poly.pdbx_seq_one_letter_code
_entity_poly.pdbx_strand_id
1 'polypeptide(L)'
;MIALLNLVLVSAELALTPGGGAPLLAVVLAAAVVVTAVIVLVVLPALLAALALPSPRPVDPSAPLAQSDPDAAGHPRPRAPGRVLRVA
;
A
#
# COMPACT_ATOMS: atom_id res chain seq x y z
N MET A 1 -1.75 -7.40 20.89
CA MET A 1 -0.27 -7.34 20.88
C MET A 1 0.38 -7.96 22.10
N ILE A 2 -0.03 -7.64 23.33
CA ILE A 2 0.60 -8.20 24.56
C ILE A 2 0.66 -9.73 24.55
N ALA A 3 -0.43 -10.42 24.19
CA ALA A 3 -0.44 -11.88 24.09
C ALA A 3 0.58 -12.43 23.07
N LEU A 4 0.82 -11.71 21.97
CA LEU A 4 1.75 -12.11 20.92
C LEU A 4 3.21 -11.92 21.38
N LEU A 5 3.47 -10.83 22.11
CA LEU A 5 4.77 -10.61 22.77
C LEU A 5 5.05 -11.69 23.82
N ASN A 6 4.05 -12.04 24.63
CA ASN A 6 4.18 -13.12 25.62
C ASN A 6 4.42 -14.47 24.95
N LEU A 7 3.75 -14.76 23.83
CA LEU A 7 3.98 -15.99 23.07
C LEU A 7 5.41 -16.06 22.54
N VAL A 8 5.93 -14.96 21.98
CA VAL A 8 7.32 -14.88 21.53
C VAL A 8 8.28 -15.10 22.69
N LEU A 9 8.07 -14.43 23.83
CA LEU A 9 8.93 -14.56 25.00
C LEU A 9 8.97 -16.00 25.53
N VAL A 10 7.80 -16.61 25.75
CA VAL A 10 7.69 -18.00 26.21
C VAL A 10 8.33 -18.97 25.22
N SER A 11 8.12 -18.75 23.91
CA SER A 11 8.74 -19.60 22.88
C SER A 11 10.27 -19.48 22.86
N ALA A 12 10.81 -18.29 23.12
CA ALA A 12 12.25 -18.06 23.18
C ALA A 12 12.87 -18.71 24.43
N GLU A 13 12.21 -18.61 25.59
CA GLU A 13 12.63 -19.31 26.81
C GLU A 13 12.64 -20.83 26.60
N LEU A 14 11.59 -21.36 25.95
CA LEU A 14 11.48 -22.79 25.68
C LEU A 14 12.56 -23.28 24.70
N ALA A 15 12.89 -22.48 23.69
CA ALA A 15 13.94 -22.79 22.72
C ALA A 15 15.34 -22.79 23.35
N LEU A 16 15.57 -21.95 24.36
CA LEU A 16 16.85 -21.84 25.07
C LEU A 16 16.98 -22.82 26.24
N THR A 17 15.94 -23.61 26.52
CA THR A 17 15.93 -24.58 27.62
C THR A 17 16.93 -25.71 27.34
N PRO A 18 17.96 -25.91 28.19
CA PRO A 18 18.93 -26.98 28.01
C PRO A 18 18.29 -28.36 28.09
N GLY A 19 18.69 -29.27 27.20
CA GLY A 19 18.15 -30.64 27.16
C GLY A 19 16.76 -30.76 26.52
N GLY A 20 16.29 -29.72 25.84
CA GLY A 20 15.01 -29.76 25.14
C GLY A 20 15.00 -30.75 23.97
N GLY A 21 14.04 -31.68 23.97
CA GLY A 21 13.87 -32.67 22.91
C GLY A 21 13.00 -32.17 21.74
N ALA A 22 12.87 -33.02 20.71
CA ALA A 22 12.01 -32.79 19.54
C ALA A 22 10.60 -32.21 19.82
N PRO A 23 9.84 -32.62 20.87
CA PRO A 23 8.52 -32.04 21.12
C PRO A 23 8.58 -30.55 21.49
N LEU A 24 9.60 -30.10 22.21
CA LEU A 24 9.75 -28.68 22.56
C LEU A 24 10.07 -27.84 21.33
N LEU A 25 10.93 -28.35 20.44
CA LEU A 25 11.20 -27.70 19.15
C LEU A 25 9.93 -27.61 18.29
N ALA A 26 9.08 -28.64 18.28
CA ALA A 26 7.81 -28.61 17.57
C ALA A 26 6.86 -27.52 18.10
N VAL A 27 6.80 -27.33 19.42
CA VAL A 27 6.01 -26.24 20.04
C VAL A 27 6.56 -24.87 19.65
N VAL A 28 7.87 -24.68 19.69
CA VAL A 28 8.52 -23.41 19.29
C VAL A 28 8.24 -23.10 17.82
N LEU A 29 8.35 -24.09 16.93
CA LEU A 29 8.05 -23.94 15.51
C LEU A 29 6.57 -23.61 15.27
N ALA A 30 5.66 -24.29 15.96
CA ALA A 30 4.23 -24.00 15.87
C ALA A 30 3.93 -22.56 16.32
N ALA A 31 4.53 -22.11 17.42
CA ALA A 31 4.41 -20.73 17.89
C ALA A 31 4.94 -19.73 16.86
N ALA A 32 6.08 -20.00 16.24
CA ALA A 32 6.64 -19.16 15.18
C ALA A 32 5.68 -19.03 13.98
N VAL A 33 5.08 -20.14 13.53
CA VAL A 33 4.09 -20.14 12.44
C VAL A 33 2.88 -19.27 12.79
N VAL A 34 2.34 -19.40 14.01
CA VAL A 34 1.21 -18.57 14.46
C VAL A 34 1.58 -17.08 14.46
N VAL A 35 2.76 -16.74 14.97
CA VAL A 35 3.26 -15.35 14.97
C VAL A 35 3.38 -14.81 13.55
N THR A 36 3.99 -15.57 12.63
CA THR A 36 4.11 -15.18 11.22
C THR A 36 2.74 -14.98 10.58
N ALA A 37 1.79 -15.89 10.81
CA ALA A 37 0.43 -15.76 10.28
C ALA A 37 -0.25 -14.47 10.76
N VAL A 38 -0.14 -14.13 12.05
CA VAL A 38 -0.71 -12.88 12.57
C VAL A 38 -0.04 -11.65 11.95
N ILE A 39 1.28 -11.68 11.77
CA ILE A 39 2.00 -10.57 11.12
C ILE A 39 1.49 -10.37 9.68
N VAL A 40 1.43 -11.44 8.90
CA VAL A 40 1.06 -11.38 7.48
C VAL A 40 -0.42 -11.04 7.29
N LEU A 41 -1.30 -11.62 8.09
CA LEU A 41 -2.76 -11.49 7.88
C LEU A 41 -3.37 -10.28 8.57
N VAL A 42 -2.72 -9.75 9.62
CA VAL A 42 -3.31 -8.67 10.44
C VAL A 42 -2.41 -7.45 10.49
N VAL A 43 -1.15 -7.60 10.91
CA VAL A 43 -0.27 -6.45 11.17
C VAL A 43 0.11 -5.74 9.88
N LEU A 44 0.53 -6.48 8.87
CA LEU A 44 0.96 -5.92 7.59
C LEU A 44 -0.18 -5.18 6.87
N PRO A 45 -1.39 -5.77 6.69
CA PRO A 45 -2.51 -5.06 6.08
C PRO A 45 -2.91 -3.81 6.86
N ALA A 46 -2.93 -3.87 8.20
CA ALA A 46 -3.27 -2.72 9.03
C ALA A 46 -2.24 -1.59 8.87
N LEU A 47 -0.95 -1.91 8.80
CA LEU A 47 0.11 -0.92 8.58
C LEU A 47 -0.02 -0.29 7.18
N LEU A 48 -0.26 -1.11 6.15
CA LEU A 48 -0.45 -0.61 4.79
C LEU A 48 -1.69 0.27 4.67
N ALA A 49 -2.78 -0.08 5.34
CA ALA A 49 -3.99 0.73 5.39
C ALA A 49 -3.75 2.08 6.11
N ALA A 50 -2.96 2.09 7.19
CA ALA A 50 -2.61 3.31 7.89
C ALA A 50 -1.70 4.25 7.07
N LEU A 51 -0.89 3.69 6.16
CA LEU A 51 -0.02 4.43 5.26
C LEU A 51 -0.70 4.83 3.94
N ALA A 52 -1.86 4.26 3.64
CA ALA A 52 -2.57 4.56 2.41
C ALA A 52 -3.01 6.03 2.41
N LEU A 53 -2.73 6.72 1.30
CA LEU A 53 -3.32 8.04 1.08
C LEU A 53 -4.85 7.92 1.07
N PRO A 54 -5.58 8.97 1.48
CA PRO A 54 -7.03 8.98 1.36
C PRO A 54 -7.42 8.57 -0.07
N SER A 55 -8.34 7.61 -0.19
CA SER A 55 -8.87 7.20 -1.49
C SER A 55 -9.26 8.47 -2.25
N PRO A 56 -8.83 8.64 -3.52
CA PRO A 56 -9.35 9.72 -4.32
C PRO A 56 -10.86 9.65 -4.25
N ARG A 57 -11.50 10.77 -3.87
CA ARG A 57 -12.96 10.84 -3.88
C ARG A 57 -13.44 10.41 -5.27
N PRO A 58 -14.58 9.72 -5.38
CA PRO A 58 -15.17 9.43 -6.67
C PRO A 58 -15.22 10.74 -7.48
N VAL A 59 -14.44 10.78 -8.56
CA VAL A 59 -14.52 11.89 -9.51
C VAL A 59 -15.79 11.64 -10.28
N ASP A 60 -16.78 12.50 -10.07
CA ASP A 60 -17.99 12.49 -10.88
C ASP A 60 -17.56 12.65 -12.35
N PRO A 61 -17.82 11.66 -13.23
CA PRO A 61 -17.42 11.74 -14.63
C PRO A 61 -18.14 12.87 -15.38
N SER A 62 -19.23 13.39 -14.82
CA SER A 62 -19.93 14.57 -15.32
C SER A 62 -19.46 15.88 -14.69
N ALA A 63 -18.56 15.83 -13.69
CA ALA A 63 -17.98 17.04 -13.13
C ALA A 63 -17.12 17.74 -14.20
N PRO A 64 -17.38 19.04 -14.46
CA PRO A 64 -16.61 19.79 -15.43
C PRO A 64 -15.15 19.84 -14.98
N LEU A 65 -14.25 19.38 -15.85
CA LEU A 65 -12.82 19.53 -15.60
C LEU A 65 -12.49 21.02 -15.64
N ALA A 66 -11.79 21.51 -14.62
CA ALA A 66 -11.19 22.84 -14.64
C ALA A 66 -10.01 22.85 -15.61
N GLN A 67 -10.29 22.70 -16.90
CA GLN A 67 -9.34 22.83 -17.98
C GLN A 67 -9.36 24.29 -18.44
N SER A 68 -8.17 24.88 -18.57
CA SER A 68 -8.04 26.19 -19.21
C SER A 68 -8.61 26.10 -20.62
N ASP A 69 -9.46 27.05 -20.97
CA ASP A 69 -9.91 27.23 -22.35
C ASP A 69 -8.67 27.40 -23.25
N PRO A 70 -8.50 26.55 -24.30
CA PRO A 70 -7.36 26.66 -25.20
C PRO A 70 -7.29 28.00 -25.93
N ASP A 71 -8.43 28.71 -26.03
CA ASP A 71 -8.58 30.03 -26.61
C ASP A 71 -8.73 31.14 -25.55
N ALA A 72 -8.55 30.82 -24.25
CA ALA A 72 -8.47 31.82 -23.20
C ALA A 72 -7.41 32.88 -23.59
N ALA A 73 -7.73 34.15 -23.36
CA ALA A 73 -6.81 35.25 -23.60
C ALA A 73 -5.52 35.05 -22.78
N GLY A 74 -4.51 34.48 -23.43
CA GLY A 74 -3.21 34.09 -22.91
C GLY A 74 -2.17 34.18 -24.03
N HIS A 75 -0.95 33.75 -23.74
CA HIS A 75 0.22 33.99 -24.59
C HIS A 75 -0.02 33.65 -26.06
N PRO A 76 0.38 34.54 -27.00
CA PRO A 76 0.24 34.30 -28.43
C PRO A 76 0.83 32.93 -28.81
N ARG A 77 -0.03 32.00 -29.26
CA ARG A 77 0.43 30.74 -29.82
C ARG A 77 0.73 30.94 -31.30
N PRO A 78 1.93 30.58 -31.80
CA PRO A 78 2.22 30.61 -33.22
C PRO A 78 1.20 29.73 -33.97
N ARG A 79 0.38 30.34 -34.83
CA ARG A 79 -0.49 29.59 -35.75
C ARG A 79 0.41 28.97 -36.82
N ALA A 80 0.20 27.68 -37.12
CA ALA A 80 0.95 27.01 -38.19
C ALA A 80 0.84 27.79 -39.51
N PRO A 81 1.90 27.83 -40.35
CA PRO A 81 1.86 28.58 -41.61
C PRO A 81 0.67 28.14 -42.48
N GLY A 82 -0.21 29.09 -42.80
CA GLY A 82 -1.40 28.81 -43.61
C GLY A 82 -1.01 28.41 -45.03
N ARG A 83 -1.38 27.20 -45.47
CA ARG A 83 -1.37 26.87 -46.89
C ARG A 83 -2.47 27.67 -47.57
N VAL A 84 -2.08 28.55 -48.49
CA VAL A 84 -3.00 29.34 -49.30
C VAL A 84 -3.74 28.39 -50.25
N LEU A 85 -5.04 28.19 -50.03
CA LEU A 85 -5.86 27.45 -50.98
C LEU A 85 -6.20 28.40 -52.14
N ARG A 86 -5.59 28.17 -53.31
CA ARG A 86 -5.93 28.91 -54.54
C ARG A 86 -7.19 28.27 -55.15
N VAL A 87 -8.31 28.98 -55.11
CA VAL A 87 -9.52 28.59 -55.84
C VAL A 87 -9.40 29.15 -57.26
N ALA A 88 -9.63 28.29 -58.26
CA ALA A 88 -9.70 28.63 -59.68
C ALA A 88 -11.17 28.85 -60.09
#